data_AF-B0CXS6-F1
#
_entry.id   AF-B0CXS6-F1
#
_cell.length_a   1.000
_cell.length_b   1.000
_cell.length_c   1.000
_cell.angle_alpha   90.00
_cell.angle_beta   90.00
_cell.angle_gamma   90.00
#
_symmetry.space_group_name_H-M   'P 1'
#
loop_
_entity.id
_entity.type
_entity.pdbx_description
1 polymer ?
#
loop_
_entity_poly.entity_id
_entity_poly.type
_entity_poly.pdbx_seq_one_letter_code
_entity_poly.pdbx_strand_id
1 'polypeptide(L)'
;MVAKAISRRKKPQKANSDTADELSDSDDGTTGIENIESLLASLHNEVKKTKQGLKNLRKKNKKLKQELASEKADNQTPDRAPKSQREALLDKIDRLKKFRDKELREEAEALLTEKQLDAGAGSDPIHRMTKLLRKFHDLMMVTTLEEDGQSEDCVICLEKMRLKKCYGLPCEHMICDTCLPKMCKGADETVRCPTCREVCPREVIELITYTEQDRWDALLKVAEAWGAGDRRREAATSEEEAEENFVDDETKSYTSSLRANSADEDSESSDSGPFKPQTVERQPYLQSPVKEKRKRMEELAARKKRK
;
A
#
# COMPACT_ATOMS: atom_id res chain seq x y z
N MET A 1 26.36 42.92 1.01
CA MET A 1 25.76 41.82 1.79
C MET A 1 24.41 42.31 2.31
N VAL A 2 23.30 41.88 1.71
CA VAL A 2 21.94 42.36 2.06
C VAL A 2 21.18 41.20 2.70
N ALA A 3 20.91 41.32 4.00
CA ALA A 3 20.18 40.31 4.76
C ALA A 3 18.70 40.33 4.37
N LYS A 4 18.20 39.21 3.83
CA LYS A 4 16.77 38.99 3.55
C LYS A 4 16.06 38.56 4.83
N ALA A 5 15.14 39.40 5.31
CA ALA A 5 14.29 39.11 6.45
C ALA A 5 13.29 37.98 6.13
N ILE A 6 13.31 36.92 6.94
CA ILE A 6 12.40 35.78 6.84
C ILE A 6 11.12 36.13 7.61
N SER A 7 10.05 36.41 6.87
CA SER A 7 8.71 36.67 7.40
C SER A 7 8.06 35.37 7.93
N ARG A 8 8.02 35.20 9.25
CA ARG A 8 7.34 34.10 9.95
C ARG A 8 5.81 34.22 9.77
N ARG A 9 5.20 33.31 9.00
CA ARG A 9 3.74 33.17 8.92
C ARG A 9 3.20 32.47 10.17
N LYS A 10 2.34 33.18 10.89
CA LYS A 10 1.61 32.74 12.09
C LYS A 10 0.54 31.70 11.68
N LYS A 11 0.66 30.49 12.21
CA LYS A 11 -0.26 29.36 11.97
C LYS A 11 -1.50 29.54 12.86
N PRO A 12 -2.74 29.49 12.34
CA PRO A 12 -3.93 29.59 13.19
C PRO A 12 -4.11 28.30 14.01
N GLN A 13 -4.19 28.46 15.33
CA GLN A 13 -4.58 27.41 16.26
C GLN A 13 -6.07 27.13 16.08
N LYS A 14 -6.43 25.89 15.71
CA LYS A 14 -7.79 25.39 15.85
C LYS A 14 -7.97 24.95 17.30
N ALA A 15 -8.88 25.61 18.01
CA ALA A 15 -9.37 25.18 19.30
C ALA A 15 -10.28 23.96 19.06
N ASN A 16 -9.94 22.83 19.67
CA ASN A 16 -10.85 21.72 19.87
C ASN A 16 -11.68 22.07 21.12
N SER A 17 -12.99 22.26 20.93
CA SER A 17 -13.94 22.33 22.02
C SER A 17 -14.44 20.92 22.31
N ASP A 18 -14.00 20.38 23.46
CA ASP A 18 -14.64 19.25 24.11
C ASP A 18 -16.05 19.67 24.55
N THR A 19 -17.07 19.06 23.97
CA THR A 19 -18.44 19.10 24.47
C THR A 19 -18.82 17.67 24.85
N ALA A 20 -18.59 17.34 26.12
CA ALA A 20 -19.38 16.34 26.81
C ALA A 20 -20.73 17.00 27.10
N ASP A 21 -21.83 16.46 26.59
CA ASP A 21 -23.14 16.89 27.03
C ASP A 21 -24.20 15.81 26.84
N GLU A 22 -25.18 15.95 27.72
CA GLU A 22 -26.04 14.92 28.28
C GLU A 22 -27.10 14.39 27.32
N LEU A 23 -27.42 13.10 27.49
CA LEU A 23 -28.55 12.44 26.84
C LEU A 23 -29.86 12.94 27.46
N SER A 24 -30.42 14.00 26.88
CA SER A 24 -31.78 14.45 27.12
C SER A 24 -32.68 13.99 25.97
N ASP A 25 -33.42 12.91 26.21
CA ASP A 25 -34.51 12.43 25.34
C ASP A 25 -35.68 13.41 25.42
N SER A 26 -35.66 14.43 24.57
CA SER A 26 -36.81 15.29 24.31
C SER A 26 -37.22 15.14 22.84
N ASP A 27 -38.27 14.35 22.65
CA ASP A 27 -38.87 13.96 21.37
C ASP A 27 -39.74 15.11 20.84
N ASP A 28 -39.12 16.21 20.40
CA ASP A 28 -39.77 17.28 19.64
C ASP A 28 -39.37 17.19 18.15
N GLY A 29 -40.15 16.38 17.42
CA GLY A 29 -39.94 16.04 16.00
C GLY A 29 -40.02 17.20 15.01
N THR A 30 -40.16 18.44 15.47
CA THR A 30 -40.17 19.64 14.60
C THR A 30 -38.77 20.24 14.38
N THR A 31 -37.84 20.05 15.30
CA THR A 31 -36.46 20.58 15.21
C THR A 31 -35.60 19.89 14.14
N GLY A 32 -35.95 18.66 13.75
CA GLY A 32 -35.23 17.91 12.71
C GLY A 32 -35.33 18.55 11.32
N ILE A 33 -36.47 19.18 11.00
CA ILE A 33 -36.71 19.76 9.67
C ILE A 33 -35.90 21.04 9.49
N GLU A 34 -35.89 21.94 10.48
CA GLU A 34 -35.10 23.17 10.44
C GLU A 34 -33.58 22.89 10.33
N ASN A 35 -33.11 21.85 11.01
CA ASN A 35 -31.73 21.40 10.91
C ASN A 35 -31.37 20.91 9.50
N ILE A 36 -32.28 20.20 8.81
CA ILE A 36 -32.07 19.76 7.43
C ILE A 36 -32.01 20.95 6.47
N GLU A 37 -32.90 21.93 6.63
CA GLU A 37 -32.90 23.14 5.79
C GLU A 37 -31.60 23.94 5.94
N SER A 38 -31.10 24.08 7.18
CA SER A 38 -29.82 24.74 7.44
C SER A 38 -28.63 24.00 6.80
N LEU A 39 -28.65 22.66 6.82
CA LEU A 39 -27.63 21.82 6.21
C LEU A 39 -27.63 21.95 4.68
N LEU A 40 -28.82 21.94 4.06
CA LEU A 40 -28.99 22.13 2.62
C LEU A 40 -28.52 23.52 2.16
N ALA A 41 -28.83 24.57 2.93
CA ALA A 41 -28.35 25.92 2.67
C ALA A 41 -26.82 26.01 2.79
N SER A 42 -26.22 25.34 3.78
CA SER A 42 -24.77 25.25 3.94
C SER A 42 -24.10 24.56 2.75
N LEU A 43 -24.61 23.38 2.36
CA LEU A 43 -24.12 22.62 1.20
C LEU A 43 -24.22 23.44 -0.09
N HIS A 44 -25.32 24.15 -0.32
CA HIS A 44 -25.49 25.00 -1.48
C HIS A 44 -24.45 26.15 -1.52
N ASN A 45 -24.14 26.74 -0.36
CA ASN A 45 -23.10 27.76 -0.25
C ASN A 45 -21.70 27.19 -0.51
N GLU A 46 -21.39 25.98 -0.07
CA GLU A 46 -20.13 25.31 -0.38
C GLU A 46 -20.00 24.99 -1.87
N VAL A 47 -21.05 24.46 -2.50
CA VAL A 47 -21.10 24.24 -3.96
C VAL A 47 -20.88 25.54 -4.73
N LYS A 48 -21.43 26.66 -4.25
CA LYS A 48 -21.20 27.98 -4.86
C LYS A 48 -19.75 28.43 -4.70
N LYS A 49 -19.13 28.21 -3.54
CA LYS A 49 -17.71 28.53 -3.29
C LYS A 49 -16.77 27.67 -4.15
N THR A 50 -16.99 26.35 -4.25
CA THR A 50 -16.18 25.45 -5.09
C THR A 50 -16.31 25.80 -6.57
N LYS A 51 -17.52 26.13 -7.05
CA LYS A 51 -17.76 26.61 -8.42
C LYS A 51 -16.99 27.91 -8.73
N GLN A 52 -16.92 28.85 -7.78
CA GLN A 52 -16.09 30.05 -7.94
C GLN A 52 -14.59 29.72 -7.94
N GLY A 53 -14.14 28.80 -7.07
CA GLY A 53 -12.77 28.30 -7.04
C GLY A 53 -12.32 27.72 -8.38
N LEU A 54 -13.16 26.87 -9.00
CA LEU A 54 -12.90 26.29 -10.32
C LEU A 54 -12.82 27.36 -11.42
N LYS A 55 -13.69 28.38 -11.39
CA LYS A 55 -13.62 29.50 -12.35
C LYS A 55 -12.30 30.27 -12.21
N ASN A 56 -11.84 30.50 -10.99
CA ASN A 56 -10.58 31.19 -10.72
C ASN A 56 -9.37 30.35 -11.16
N LEU A 57 -9.36 29.05 -10.90
CA LEU A 57 -8.31 28.14 -11.36
C LEU A 57 -8.25 28.07 -12.89
N ARG A 58 -9.39 28.00 -13.59
CA ARG A 58 -9.43 28.04 -15.06
C ARG A 58 -8.84 29.34 -15.62
N LYS A 59 -9.14 30.50 -15.00
CA LYS A 59 -8.54 31.79 -15.39
C LYS A 59 -7.02 31.80 -15.17
N LYS A 60 -6.53 31.29 -14.02
CA LYS A 60 -5.09 31.18 -13.74
C LYS A 60 -4.39 30.25 -14.73
N ASN A 61 -4.97 29.09 -15.01
CA ASN A 61 -4.41 28.14 -15.97
C ASN A 61 -4.36 28.74 -17.39
N LYS A 62 -5.37 29.53 -17.78
CA LYS A 62 -5.35 30.30 -19.04
C LYS A 62 -4.23 31.34 -19.07
N LYS A 63 -3.99 32.09 -17.98
CA LYS A 63 -2.88 33.05 -17.86
C LYS A 63 -1.51 32.37 -17.94
N LEU A 64 -1.30 31.30 -17.18
CA LEU A 64 -0.04 30.54 -17.20
C LEU A 64 0.25 29.94 -18.58
N LYS A 65 -0.78 29.45 -19.29
CA LYS A 65 -0.62 28.98 -20.68
C LYS A 65 -0.22 30.11 -21.64
N GLN A 66 -0.71 31.32 -21.42
CA GLN A 66 -0.30 32.50 -22.19
C GLN A 66 1.14 32.91 -21.86
N GLU A 67 1.53 32.91 -20.57
CA GLU A 67 2.90 33.20 -20.12
C GLU A 67 3.91 32.19 -20.68
N LEU A 68 3.61 30.89 -20.62
CA LEU A 68 4.43 29.85 -21.25
C LEU A 68 4.53 30.01 -22.77
N ALA A 69 3.45 30.45 -23.43
CA ALA A 69 3.47 30.70 -24.86
C ALA A 69 4.36 31.91 -25.21
N SER A 70 4.31 33.00 -24.43
CA SER A 70 5.22 34.14 -24.60
C SER A 70 6.67 33.76 -24.32
N GLU A 71 6.96 33.02 -23.24
CA GLU A 71 8.33 32.57 -22.96
C GLU A 71 8.88 31.64 -24.05
N LYS A 72 8.03 30.82 -24.66
CA LYS A 72 8.42 29.98 -25.80
C LYS A 72 8.65 30.77 -27.08
N ALA A 73 7.88 31.84 -27.31
CA ALA A 73 8.10 32.73 -28.45
C ALA A 73 9.41 33.51 -28.29
N ASP A 74 9.72 34.00 -27.08
CA ASP A 74 10.96 34.70 -26.78
C ASP A 74 12.20 33.78 -26.78
N ASN A 75 12.01 32.47 -26.60
CA ASN A 75 13.07 31.45 -26.69
C ASN A 75 13.20 30.77 -28.06
N GLN A 76 12.41 31.16 -29.08
CA GLN A 76 12.64 30.68 -30.44
C GLN A 76 13.77 31.47 -31.10
N THR A 77 14.97 30.89 -30.98
CA THR A 77 16.28 31.21 -31.61
C THR A 77 17.13 32.27 -30.90
N PRO A 78 18.31 31.87 -30.39
CA PRO A 78 19.43 31.63 -31.30
C PRO A 78 19.91 30.17 -31.28
N ASP A 79 20.05 29.62 -32.48
CA ASP A 79 20.60 28.30 -32.82
C ASP A 79 22.12 28.16 -32.53
N ARG A 80 22.62 28.87 -31.51
CA ARG A 80 24.03 28.85 -31.07
C ARG A 80 24.13 29.14 -29.57
N ALA A 81 23.59 28.27 -28.73
CA ALA A 81 24.20 28.12 -27.41
C ALA A 81 25.68 27.76 -27.64
N PRO A 82 26.65 28.48 -27.05
CA PRO A 82 28.06 28.23 -27.27
C PRO A 82 28.35 26.78 -26.89
N LYS A 83 29.04 26.04 -27.77
CA LYS A 83 29.38 24.62 -27.59
C LYS A 83 29.93 24.32 -26.18
N SER A 84 30.63 25.28 -25.57
CA SER A 84 31.16 25.17 -24.21
C SER A 84 30.10 24.99 -23.12
N GLN A 85 28.90 25.56 -23.25
CA GLN A 85 27.83 25.38 -22.26
C GLN A 85 27.18 24.00 -22.39
N ARG A 86 27.07 23.46 -23.61
CA ARG A 86 26.54 22.12 -23.85
C ARG A 86 27.49 21.05 -23.30
N GLU A 87 28.80 21.22 -23.49
CA GLU A 87 29.83 20.35 -22.90
C GLU A 87 29.80 20.40 -21.37
N ALA A 88 29.68 21.59 -20.77
CA ALA A 88 29.58 21.73 -19.31
C ALA A 88 28.31 21.09 -18.72
N LEU A 89 27.19 21.10 -19.45
CA LEU A 89 25.97 20.42 -19.04
C LEU A 89 26.09 18.90 -19.16
N LEU A 90 26.72 18.39 -20.22
CA LEU A 90 26.97 16.96 -20.38
C LEU A 90 27.89 16.42 -19.27
N ASP A 91 28.97 17.14 -18.92
CA ASP A 91 29.86 16.76 -17.82
C ASP A 91 29.13 16.77 -16.46
N LYS A 92 28.21 17.73 -16.23
CA LYS A 92 27.36 17.73 -15.03
C LYS A 92 26.43 16.52 -14.99
N ILE A 93 25.82 16.16 -16.12
CA ILE A 93 24.96 14.97 -16.22
C ILE A 93 25.77 13.70 -15.92
N ASP A 94 26.98 13.57 -16.45
CA ASP A 94 27.82 12.40 -16.20
C ASP A 94 28.33 12.33 -14.76
N ARG A 95 28.64 13.47 -14.13
CA ARG A 95 28.95 13.52 -12.69
C ARG A 95 27.76 13.10 -11.86
N LEU A 96 26.55 13.58 -12.17
CA LEU A 96 25.33 13.19 -11.46
C LEU A 96 25.02 11.70 -11.62
N LYS A 97 25.22 11.14 -12.82
CA LYS A 97 25.12 9.70 -13.05
C LYS A 97 26.12 8.93 -12.21
N LYS A 98 27.40 9.34 -12.17
CA LYS A 98 28.42 8.72 -11.30
C LYS A 98 28.07 8.78 -9.82
N PHE A 99 27.49 9.88 -9.34
CA PHE A 99 27.04 9.98 -7.94
C PHE A 99 25.86 9.05 -7.67
N ARG A 100 24.87 9.01 -8.56
CA ARG A 100 23.74 8.07 -8.45
C ARG A 100 24.21 6.61 -8.49
N ASP A 101 25.10 6.25 -9.42
CA ASP A 101 25.64 4.89 -9.53
C ASP A 101 26.48 4.53 -8.30
N LYS A 102 27.16 5.50 -7.69
CA LYS A 102 27.89 5.32 -6.44
C LYS A 102 26.94 5.12 -5.26
N GLU A 103 25.89 5.93 -5.13
CA GLU A 103 24.86 5.77 -4.10
C GLU A 103 24.15 4.41 -4.25
N LEU A 104 23.79 4.03 -5.49
CA LEU A 104 23.16 2.72 -5.76
C LEU A 104 24.10 1.56 -5.45
N ARG A 105 25.40 1.70 -5.76
CA ARG A 105 26.41 0.67 -5.45
C ARG A 105 26.62 0.55 -3.94
N GLU A 106 26.72 1.67 -3.23
CA GLU A 106 26.82 1.69 -1.76
C GLU A 106 25.56 1.10 -1.11
N GLU A 107 24.37 1.38 -1.66
CA GLU A 107 23.11 0.76 -1.20
C GLU A 107 23.07 -0.74 -1.49
N ALA A 108 23.48 -1.17 -2.68
CA ALA A 108 23.55 -2.60 -3.03
C ALA A 108 24.58 -3.34 -2.17
N GLU A 109 25.74 -2.73 -1.89
CA GLU A 109 26.76 -3.28 -1.02
C GLU A 109 26.27 -3.34 0.44
N ALA A 110 25.56 -2.32 0.93
CA ALA A 110 24.91 -2.35 2.24
C ALA A 110 23.88 -3.48 2.35
N LEU A 111 23.09 -3.73 1.28
CA LEU A 111 22.14 -4.84 1.23
C LEU A 111 22.81 -6.23 1.14
N LEU A 112 23.97 -6.35 0.50
CA LEU A 112 24.74 -7.60 0.49
C LEU A 112 25.42 -7.86 1.84
N THR A 113 25.86 -6.78 2.49
CA THR A 113 26.43 -6.82 3.85
C THR A 113 25.34 -7.05 4.90
N GLU A 114 24.05 -6.79 4.60
CA GLU A 114 22.91 -7.10 5.49
C GLU A 114 22.81 -8.60 5.84
N LYS A 115 23.29 -9.53 5.00
CA LYS A 115 23.42 -10.95 5.38
C LYS A 115 24.44 -11.20 6.51
N GLN A 116 25.25 -10.20 6.84
CA GLN A 116 26.26 -10.22 7.90
C GLN A 116 25.96 -9.22 9.03
N LEU A 117 24.88 -8.44 8.95
CA LEU A 117 24.49 -7.40 9.93
C LEU A 117 23.44 -7.84 10.95
N ASP A 118 23.19 -9.14 11.13
CA ASP A 118 22.27 -9.65 12.16
C ASP A 118 22.74 -9.38 13.62
N ALA A 119 23.86 -8.67 13.85
CA ALA A 119 24.33 -8.33 15.19
C ALA A 119 24.98 -6.94 15.38
N GLY A 120 25.01 -6.07 14.36
CA GLY A 120 25.80 -4.82 14.39
C GLY A 120 25.08 -3.57 14.89
N ALA A 121 24.84 -3.47 16.21
CA ALA A 121 24.67 -2.31 17.12
C ALA A 121 24.40 -0.84 16.65
N GLY A 122 23.90 -0.54 15.45
CA GLY A 122 23.81 0.85 14.97
C GLY A 122 22.54 1.30 14.26
N SER A 123 21.68 0.39 13.78
CA SER A 123 20.43 0.77 13.11
C SER A 123 19.26 0.77 14.09
N ASP A 124 18.53 1.88 14.12
CA ASP A 124 17.30 2.02 14.91
C ASP A 124 16.29 0.93 14.48
N PRO A 125 15.80 0.08 15.40
CA PRO A 125 14.81 -0.95 15.08
C PRO A 125 13.57 -0.39 14.37
N ILE A 126 13.17 0.84 14.69
CA ILE A 126 12.04 1.52 14.05
C ILE A 126 12.32 1.76 12.56
N HIS A 127 13.54 2.18 12.22
CA HIS A 127 13.93 2.41 10.84
C HIS A 127 13.95 1.11 10.03
N ARG A 128 14.45 0.01 10.62
CA ARG A 128 14.43 -1.32 10.00
C ARG A 128 13.00 -1.77 9.71
N MET A 129 12.10 -1.68 10.69
CA MET A 129 10.68 -2.03 10.50
C MET A 129 10.03 -1.17 9.41
N THR A 130 10.30 0.14 9.40
CA THR A 130 9.79 1.05 8.37
C THR A 130 10.29 0.67 6.97
N LYS A 131 11.57 0.27 6.83
CA LYS A 131 12.14 -0.19 5.56
C LYS A 131 11.48 -1.49 5.08
N LEU A 132 11.20 -2.43 5.99
CA LEU A 132 10.48 -3.66 5.66
C LEU A 132 9.03 -3.40 5.25
N LEU A 133 8.31 -2.49 5.92
CA LEU A 133 6.95 -2.11 5.51
C LEU A 133 6.93 -1.50 4.10
N ARG A 134 7.90 -0.64 3.77
CA ARG A 134 7.99 -0.07 2.42
C ARG A 134 8.25 -1.16 1.39
N LYS A 135 9.22 -2.04 1.63
CA LYS A 135 9.48 -3.20 0.75
C LYS A 135 8.25 -4.08 0.56
N PHE A 136 7.49 -4.33 1.63
CA PHE A 136 6.24 -5.08 1.56
C PHE A 136 5.22 -4.37 0.66
N HIS A 137 4.99 -3.08 0.88
CA HIS A 137 4.09 -2.27 0.05
C HIS A 137 4.53 -2.23 -1.41
N ASP A 138 5.82 -2.02 -1.66
CA ASP A 138 6.37 -1.96 -3.02
C ASP A 138 6.14 -3.30 -3.74
N LEU A 139 6.42 -4.43 -3.09
CA LEU A 139 6.14 -5.77 -3.63
C LEU A 139 4.65 -6.00 -3.89
N MET A 140 3.75 -5.50 -3.04
CA MET A 140 2.31 -5.61 -3.23
C MET A 140 1.80 -4.85 -4.47
N MET A 141 2.48 -3.77 -4.84
CA MET A 141 2.10 -2.93 -5.99
C MET A 141 2.74 -3.38 -7.31
N VAL A 142 3.70 -4.30 -7.28
CA VAL A 142 4.36 -4.82 -8.49
C VAL A 142 3.37 -5.65 -9.31
N THR A 143 3.27 -5.33 -10.60
CA THR A 143 2.56 -6.15 -11.60
C THR A 143 3.33 -7.45 -11.85
N THR A 144 2.64 -8.58 -11.75
CA THR A 144 3.21 -9.94 -11.88
C THR A 144 2.63 -10.70 -13.07
N LEU A 145 3.35 -11.73 -13.53
CA LEU A 145 2.83 -12.72 -14.48
C LEU A 145 2.43 -14.00 -13.75
N GLU A 146 1.34 -14.64 -14.19
CA GLU A 146 0.94 -15.97 -13.75
C GLU A 146 1.96 -17.05 -14.19
N GLU A 147 2.23 -18.03 -13.33
CA GLU A 147 3.34 -18.99 -13.47
C GLU A 147 3.04 -20.17 -14.42
N ASP A 148 1.77 -20.55 -14.59
CA ASP A 148 1.41 -21.90 -15.07
C ASP A 148 1.21 -22.06 -16.60
N GLY A 149 1.96 -21.31 -17.41
CA GLY A 149 1.88 -21.45 -18.88
C GLY A 149 0.53 -21.01 -19.50
N GLN A 150 -0.38 -20.54 -18.65
CA GLN A 150 -1.53 -19.67 -18.94
C GLN A 150 -1.11 -18.20 -18.98
N SER A 151 0.16 -17.94 -19.31
CA SER A 151 0.66 -16.59 -19.56
C SER A 151 -0.33 -15.85 -20.46
N GLU A 152 -0.83 -14.71 -19.97
CA GLU A 152 -1.67 -13.84 -20.77
C GLU A 152 -1.00 -13.58 -22.13
N ASP A 153 -1.79 -13.64 -23.21
CA ASP A 153 -1.29 -13.34 -24.53
C ASP A 153 -1.26 -11.82 -24.73
N CYS A 154 -0.23 -11.31 -25.41
CA CYS A 154 -0.18 -9.88 -25.71
C CYS A 154 -1.37 -9.49 -26.60
N VAL A 155 -2.16 -8.49 -26.19
CA VAL A 155 -3.36 -8.04 -26.92
C VAL A 155 -3.11 -7.51 -28.34
N ILE A 156 -1.85 -7.32 -28.74
CA ILE A 156 -1.47 -6.75 -30.04
C ILE A 156 -1.00 -7.84 -31.01
N CYS A 157 -0.07 -8.71 -30.60
CA CYS A 157 0.50 -9.76 -31.46
C CYS A 157 0.01 -11.17 -31.12
N LEU A 158 -0.74 -11.33 -30.02
CA LEU A 158 -1.23 -12.60 -29.49
C LEU A 158 -0.10 -13.60 -29.17
N GLU A 159 1.12 -13.11 -28.93
CA GLU A 159 2.23 -13.94 -28.47
C GLU A 159 2.20 -14.08 -26.95
N LYS A 160 2.51 -15.29 -26.47
CA LYS A 160 2.62 -15.60 -25.04
C LYS A 160 3.64 -14.69 -24.35
N MET A 161 3.21 -14.03 -23.28
CA MET A 161 4.06 -13.15 -22.49
C MET A 161 5.11 -13.96 -21.73
N ARG A 162 6.33 -13.40 -21.63
CA ARG A 162 7.45 -14.02 -20.91
C ARG A 162 8.07 -12.99 -19.97
N LEU A 163 8.48 -13.45 -18.79
CA LEU A 163 9.20 -12.63 -17.81
C LEU A 163 10.37 -11.87 -18.47
N LYS A 164 10.58 -10.62 -18.06
CA LYS A 164 11.62 -9.73 -18.58
C LYS A 164 11.51 -9.40 -20.07
N LYS A 165 10.41 -9.80 -20.74
CA LYS A 165 10.10 -9.45 -22.14
C LYS A 165 8.71 -8.82 -22.29
N CYS A 166 8.14 -8.38 -21.18
CA CYS A 166 6.84 -7.73 -21.12
C CYS A 166 6.92 -6.54 -20.18
N TYR A 167 6.13 -5.54 -20.51
CA TYR A 167 6.07 -4.29 -19.78
C TYR A 167 4.66 -4.10 -19.23
N GLY A 168 4.57 -3.68 -17.97
CA GLY A 168 3.34 -3.27 -17.31
C GLY A 168 3.12 -1.78 -17.50
N LEU A 169 1.91 -1.40 -17.90
CA LEU A 169 1.47 -0.01 -17.91
C LEU A 169 0.96 0.37 -16.51
N PRO A 170 0.96 1.68 -16.15
CA PRO A 170 0.37 2.17 -14.89
C PRO A 170 -1.11 1.82 -14.70
N CYS A 171 -1.82 1.51 -15.78
CA CYS A 171 -3.20 1.05 -15.78
C CYS A 171 -3.32 -0.49 -15.71
N GLU A 172 -2.27 -1.17 -15.24
CA GLU A 172 -2.18 -2.62 -15.00
C GLU A 172 -2.26 -3.53 -16.25
N HIS A 173 -2.35 -2.95 -17.44
CA HIS A 173 -2.35 -3.72 -18.69
C HIS A 173 -0.93 -4.01 -19.19
N MET A 174 -0.72 -5.20 -19.76
CA MET A 174 0.61 -5.68 -20.18
C MET A 174 0.80 -5.67 -21.70
N ILE A 175 2.02 -5.35 -22.14
CA ILE A 175 2.42 -5.34 -23.56
C ILE A 175 3.78 -6.01 -23.74
N CYS A 176 3.96 -6.80 -24.80
CA CYS A 176 5.24 -7.47 -25.07
C CYS A 176 6.31 -6.47 -25.57
N ASP A 177 7.58 -6.87 -25.44
CA ASP A 177 8.75 -6.08 -25.83
C ASP A 177 8.82 -5.76 -27.33
N THR A 178 8.21 -6.59 -28.18
CA THR A 178 8.20 -6.35 -29.63
C THR A 178 7.12 -5.34 -30.05
N CYS A 179 6.04 -5.20 -29.29
CA CYS A 179 4.92 -4.32 -29.62
C CYS A 179 5.05 -2.92 -28.99
N LEU A 180 5.65 -2.80 -27.80
CA LEU A 180 5.82 -1.50 -27.13
C LEU A 180 6.55 -0.46 -28.02
N PRO A 181 7.69 -0.77 -28.67
CA PRO A 181 8.36 0.19 -29.57
C PRO A 181 7.51 0.59 -30.78
N LYS A 182 6.67 -0.32 -31.28
CA LYS A 182 5.79 -0.05 -32.43
C LYS A 182 4.65 0.91 -32.09
N MET A 183 4.32 1.05 -30.81
CA MET A 183 3.32 2.00 -30.31
C MET A 183 3.90 3.36 -29.98
N CYS A 184 5.19 3.42 -29.66
CA CYS A 184 5.94 4.65 -29.44
C CYS A 184 6.34 5.29 -30.78
N LYS A 185 5.36 5.67 -31.62
CA LYS A 185 5.63 6.33 -32.91
C LYS A 185 5.72 7.86 -32.74
N GLY A 186 6.76 8.34 -32.08
CA GLY A 186 6.97 9.79 -31.98
C GLY A 186 8.09 10.23 -31.05
N ALA A 187 8.41 11.52 -31.13
CA ALA A 187 9.17 12.24 -30.10
C ALA A 187 8.38 12.39 -28.79
N ASP A 188 7.07 12.16 -28.84
CA ASP A 188 6.21 12.14 -27.68
C ASP A 188 6.52 10.85 -26.90
N GLU A 189 7.19 11.00 -25.76
CA GLU A 189 7.56 9.93 -24.82
C GLU A 189 6.32 9.34 -24.10
N THR A 190 5.20 9.19 -24.81
CA THR A 190 3.93 8.71 -24.26
C THR A 190 3.39 7.54 -25.09
N VAL A 191 2.70 6.62 -24.42
CA VAL A 191 2.10 5.42 -25.00
C VAL A 191 0.62 5.41 -24.65
N ARG A 192 -0.26 5.15 -25.62
CA ARG A 192 -1.68 4.91 -25.33
C ARG A 192 -1.91 3.42 -25.13
N CYS A 193 -2.46 3.04 -23.97
CA CYS A 193 -2.83 1.66 -23.70
C CYS A 193 -3.82 1.14 -24.76
N PRO A 194 -3.60 -0.02 -25.39
CA PRO A 194 -4.51 -0.57 -26.40
C PRO A 194 -5.85 -0.99 -25.80
N THR A 195 -5.88 -1.37 -24.52
CA THR A 195 -7.06 -1.88 -23.83
C THR A 195 -7.93 -0.75 -23.27
N CYS A 196 -7.39 0.11 -22.41
CA CYS A 196 -8.16 1.19 -21.76
C CYS A 196 -8.04 2.57 -22.42
N ARG A 197 -7.14 2.73 -23.42
CA ARG A 197 -6.86 3.99 -24.14
C ARG A 197 -6.27 5.12 -23.28
N GLU A 198 -5.92 4.85 -22.03
CA GLU A 198 -5.22 5.79 -21.17
C GLU A 198 -3.82 6.13 -21.73
N VAL A 199 -3.41 7.40 -21.59
CA VAL A 199 -2.11 7.89 -22.04
C VAL A 199 -1.12 7.76 -20.90
N CYS A 200 -0.13 6.89 -21.05
CA CYS A 200 0.89 6.63 -20.05
C CYS A 200 2.25 7.22 -20.50
N PRO A 201 2.98 7.93 -19.63
CA PRO A 201 4.35 8.35 -19.93
C PRO A 201 5.29 7.13 -19.98
N ARG A 202 6.22 7.11 -20.93
CA ARG A 202 7.15 6.01 -21.17
C ARG A 202 8.07 5.74 -19.99
N GLU A 203 8.40 6.77 -19.22
CA GLU A 203 9.27 6.67 -18.04
C GLU A 203 8.67 5.86 -16.89
N VAL A 204 7.34 5.74 -16.83
CA VAL A 204 6.62 5.03 -15.75
C VAL A 204 6.23 3.61 -16.20
N ILE A 205 6.59 3.21 -17.42
CA ILE A 205 6.35 1.85 -17.90
C ILE A 205 7.42 0.95 -17.31
N GLU A 206 6.98 -0.02 -16.52
CA GLU A 206 7.88 -0.90 -15.77
C GLU A 206 8.04 -2.25 -16.48
N LEU A 207 9.26 -2.79 -16.43
CA LEU A 207 9.55 -4.13 -16.92
C LEU A 207 9.07 -5.16 -15.87
N ILE A 208 8.22 -6.09 -16.29
CA ILE A 208 7.73 -7.12 -15.38
C ILE A 208 8.83 -8.16 -15.13
N THR A 209 9.23 -8.29 -13.87
CA THR A 209 10.38 -9.07 -13.45
C THR A 209 10.03 -10.27 -12.57
N TYR A 210 8.83 -10.31 -12.00
CA TYR A 210 8.38 -11.32 -11.04
C TYR A 210 7.21 -12.14 -11.61
N THR A 211 7.21 -13.45 -11.34
CA THR A 211 5.97 -14.22 -11.34
C THR A 211 5.16 -13.93 -10.08
N GLU A 212 3.91 -14.34 -10.04
CA GLU A 212 3.11 -14.29 -8.80
C GLU A 212 3.77 -15.06 -7.66
N GLN A 213 4.32 -16.24 -7.96
CA GLN A 213 5.02 -17.06 -6.99
C GLN A 213 6.32 -16.41 -6.52
N ASP A 214 7.12 -15.83 -7.42
CA ASP A 214 8.33 -15.09 -7.04
C ASP A 214 7.99 -13.89 -6.13
N ARG A 215 6.88 -13.20 -6.40
CA ARG A 215 6.38 -12.11 -5.54
C ARG A 215 5.98 -12.64 -4.17
N TRP A 216 5.25 -13.76 -4.10
CA TRP A 216 4.88 -14.39 -2.83
C TRP A 216 6.10 -14.83 -2.02
N ASP A 217 7.08 -15.46 -2.66
CA ASP A 217 8.34 -15.86 -2.02
C ASP A 217 9.12 -14.63 -1.51
N ALA A 218 9.11 -13.53 -2.26
CA ALA A 218 9.72 -12.27 -1.82
C ALA A 218 8.97 -11.67 -0.61
N LEU A 219 7.64 -11.70 -0.60
CA LEU A 219 6.82 -11.25 0.52
C LEU A 219 7.04 -12.10 1.78
N LEU A 220 7.16 -13.43 1.64
CA LEU A 220 7.48 -14.33 2.75
C LEU A 220 8.85 -14.01 3.34
N LYS A 221 9.86 -13.73 2.52
CA LYS A 221 11.18 -13.29 3.00
C LYS A 221 11.10 -11.98 3.79
N VAL A 222 10.25 -11.03 3.37
CA VAL A 222 10.03 -9.79 4.12
C VAL A 222 9.36 -10.08 5.47
N ALA A 223 8.39 -11.00 5.50
CA ALA A 223 7.72 -11.43 6.73
C ALA A 223 8.66 -12.17 7.69
N GLU A 224 9.54 -13.04 7.19
CA GLU A 224 10.59 -13.69 7.98
C GLU A 224 11.57 -12.67 8.56
N ALA A 225 12.04 -11.72 7.74
CA ALA A 225 12.94 -10.65 8.18
C ALA A 225 12.27 -9.71 9.20
N TRP A 226 10.96 -9.53 9.11
CA TRP A 226 10.15 -8.82 10.10
C TRP A 226 10.13 -9.58 11.43
N GLY A 227 9.79 -10.88 11.39
CA GLY A 227 9.75 -11.73 12.57
C GLY A 227 11.10 -11.80 13.30
N ALA A 228 12.21 -11.87 12.56
CA ALA A 228 13.56 -11.85 13.12
C ALA A 228 13.93 -10.50 13.79
N GLY A 229 13.35 -9.40 13.32
CA GLY A 229 13.55 -8.07 13.91
C GLY A 229 12.69 -7.82 15.14
N ASP A 230 11.56 -8.51 15.27
CA ASP A 230 10.61 -8.34 16.37
C ASP A 230 11.02 -9.14 17.61
N ARG A 231 12.14 -8.74 18.22
CA ARG A 231 12.64 -9.31 19.49
C ARG A 231 11.75 -9.00 20.70
N ARG A 232 10.67 -8.23 20.52
CA ARG A 232 9.75 -7.87 21.61
C ARG A 232 9.06 -9.12 22.19
N ARG A 233 8.94 -10.20 21.40
CA ARG A 233 8.27 -11.43 21.82
C ARG A 233 9.15 -12.37 22.65
N GLU A 234 10.45 -12.44 22.35
CA GLU A 234 11.36 -13.40 23.01
C GLU A 234 11.72 -13.00 24.44
N ALA A 235 11.78 -11.70 24.74
CA ALA A 235 12.12 -11.21 26.07
C ALA A 235 10.96 -11.34 27.10
N ALA A 236 9.73 -11.56 26.66
CA ALA A 236 8.56 -11.62 27.55
C ALA A 236 8.08 -13.04 27.88
N THR A 237 8.48 -14.07 27.12
CA THR A 237 7.95 -15.43 27.33
C THR A 237 8.96 -16.45 27.85
N SER A 238 10.25 -16.11 27.90
CA SER A 238 11.29 -17.10 28.26
C SER A 238 11.66 -17.15 29.74
N GLU A 239 11.37 -16.12 30.54
CA GLU A 239 11.77 -16.09 31.97
C GLU A 239 10.59 -16.31 32.91
N GLU A 240 9.36 -15.92 32.54
CA GLU A 240 8.19 -16.02 33.43
C GLU A 240 7.46 -17.39 33.35
N GLU A 241 7.57 -18.14 32.24
CA GLU A 241 6.93 -19.47 32.11
C GLU A 241 7.61 -20.57 32.94
N ALA A 242 8.80 -20.32 33.52
CA ALA A 242 9.52 -21.31 34.32
C ALA A 242 9.11 -21.33 35.81
N GLU A 243 8.37 -20.32 36.28
CA GLU A 243 7.98 -20.22 37.71
C GLU A 243 6.46 -20.27 37.94
N GLU A 244 5.64 -20.35 36.89
CA GLU A 244 4.22 -20.68 37.08
C GLU A 244 4.08 -22.18 37.39
N ASN A 245 4.25 -22.50 38.67
CA ASN A 245 3.65 -23.68 39.30
C ASN A 245 2.15 -23.61 39.01
N PHE A 246 1.76 -24.20 37.88
CA PHE A 246 0.39 -24.40 37.47
C PHE A 246 -0.36 -24.93 38.68
N VAL A 247 -1.35 -24.16 39.15
CA VAL A 247 -2.24 -24.62 40.21
C VAL A 247 -2.87 -25.91 39.68
N ASP A 248 -2.38 -27.06 40.15
CA ASP A 248 -3.01 -28.34 39.95
C ASP A 248 -4.37 -28.23 40.63
N ASP A 249 -5.38 -27.90 39.83
CA ASP A 249 -6.77 -27.77 40.24
C ASP A 249 -7.34 -29.19 40.47
N GLU A 250 -6.75 -29.89 41.45
CA GLU A 250 -7.22 -31.14 41.99
C GLU A 250 -8.36 -30.85 42.98
N THR A 251 -9.43 -30.17 42.54
CA THR A 251 -10.68 -30.19 43.31
C THR A 251 -11.95 -30.08 42.47
N LYS A 252 -12.63 -31.23 42.41
CA LYS A 252 -14.09 -31.40 42.50
C LYS A 252 -14.91 -31.12 41.24
N SER A 253 -15.14 -32.24 40.54
CA SER A 253 -16.41 -32.65 39.95
C SER A 253 -17.64 -31.98 40.58
N TYR A 254 -18.08 -30.85 40.03
CA TYR A 254 -19.45 -30.37 40.16
C TYR A 254 -20.16 -30.62 38.84
N THR A 255 -20.90 -31.71 38.83
CA THR A 255 -22.01 -31.99 37.92
C THR A 255 -22.95 -30.79 37.85
N SER A 256 -22.93 -30.04 36.75
CA SER A 256 -24.00 -29.09 36.43
C SER A 256 -24.82 -29.63 35.28
N SER A 257 -26.04 -30.01 35.65
CA SER A 257 -27.10 -30.54 34.81
C SER A 257 -27.78 -29.43 34.00
N LEU A 258 -28.22 -29.81 32.79
CA LEU A 258 -29.44 -29.36 32.10
C LEU A 258 -29.52 -27.91 31.61
N ARG A 259 -29.64 -27.75 30.28
CA ARG A 259 -30.95 -27.41 29.67
C ARG A 259 -30.98 -27.68 28.16
N ALA A 260 -31.99 -28.45 27.79
CA ALA A 260 -32.46 -28.70 26.43
C ALA A 260 -33.43 -27.60 25.98
N ASN A 261 -33.78 -27.65 24.68
CA ASN A 261 -34.72 -26.85 23.88
C ASN A 261 -33.99 -25.90 22.92
N SER A 262 -34.30 -25.83 21.62
CA SER A 262 -35.54 -26.19 20.91
C SER A 262 -35.25 -26.31 19.41
N ALA A 263 -35.97 -27.24 18.78
CA ALA A 263 -36.14 -27.34 17.33
C ALA A 263 -37.24 -26.37 16.87
N ASP A 264 -37.07 -25.79 15.67
CA ASP A 264 -38.10 -25.20 14.79
C ASP A 264 -37.36 -24.94 13.45
N GLU A 265 -37.55 -25.76 12.41
CA GLU A 265 -38.62 -25.79 11.39
C GLU A 265 -38.55 -24.65 10.34
N ASP A 266 -38.85 -25.07 9.11
CA ASP A 266 -38.69 -24.45 7.81
C ASP A 266 -39.23 -23.02 7.64
N SER A 267 -38.54 -22.23 6.80
CA SER A 267 -39.23 -21.23 5.98
C SER A 267 -38.42 -20.85 4.73
N GLU A 268 -38.87 -21.35 3.58
CA GLU A 268 -38.50 -20.84 2.26
C GLU A 268 -39.11 -19.45 2.05
N SER A 269 -38.28 -18.45 1.71
CA SER A 269 -38.76 -17.18 1.19
C SER A 269 -37.67 -16.47 0.38
N SER A 270 -37.92 -16.38 -0.93
CA SER A 270 -37.17 -15.56 -1.88
C SER A 270 -37.48 -14.07 -1.65
N ASP A 271 -36.48 -13.27 -1.31
CA ASP A 271 -36.52 -11.82 -1.59
C ASP A 271 -35.12 -11.21 -1.77
N SER A 272 -35.00 -10.39 -2.81
CA SER A 272 -33.75 -9.81 -3.31
C SER A 272 -33.53 -8.45 -2.64
N GLY A 273 -32.90 -8.43 -1.47
CA GLY A 273 -32.58 -7.23 -0.70
C GLY A 273 -31.07 -7.01 -0.46
N PRO A 274 -30.65 -5.76 -0.14
CA PRO A 274 -29.24 -5.34 -0.19
C PRO A 274 -28.38 -6.04 0.86
N PHE A 275 -27.21 -6.51 0.41
CA PHE A 275 -26.22 -7.27 1.18
C PHE A 275 -25.84 -6.58 2.50
N LYS A 276 -26.34 -7.13 3.63
CA LYS A 276 -25.72 -6.94 4.94
C LYS A 276 -24.48 -7.84 5.03
N PRO A 277 -23.36 -7.37 5.60
CA PRO A 277 -22.17 -8.20 5.80
C PRO A 277 -22.55 -9.41 6.67
N GLN A 278 -22.32 -10.60 6.14
CA GLN A 278 -22.56 -11.85 6.85
C GLN A 278 -21.67 -11.89 8.10
N THR A 279 -22.30 -11.86 9.27
CA THR A 279 -21.67 -12.20 10.54
C THR A 279 -21.36 -13.69 10.47
N VAL A 280 -20.09 -14.04 10.22
CA VAL A 280 -19.63 -15.42 10.25
C VAL A 280 -19.89 -15.96 11.66
N GLU A 281 -20.80 -16.92 11.76
CA GLU A 281 -21.09 -17.65 12.99
C GLU A 281 -19.77 -18.24 13.52
N ARG A 282 -19.27 -17.67 14.62
CA ARG A 282 -18.11 -18.23 15.32
C ARG A 282 -18.54 -19.57 15.89
N GLN A 283 -18.07 -20.65 15.26
CA GLN A 283 -18.21 -21.97 15.83
C GLN A 283 -17.65 -21.98 17.26
N PRO A 284 -18.39 -22.57 18.23
CA PRO A 284 -17.95 -22.63 19.61
C PRO A 284 -16.61 -23.36 19.71
N TYR A 285 -15.62 -22.69 20.29
CA TYR A 285 -14.21 -23.14 20.45
C TYR A 285 -14.04 -24.46 21.23
N LEU A 286 -15.14 -25.02 21.74
CA LEU A 286 -15.16 -26.23 22.58
C LEU A 286 -15.04 -27.54 21.79
N GLN A 287 -15.14 -27.52 20.45
CA GLN A 287 -14.86 -28.68 19.59
C GLN A 287 -13.58 -28.52 18.78
N SER A 288 -12.60 -27.76 19.29
CA SER A 288 -11.31 -27.63 18.62
C SER A 288 -10.50 -28.93 18.72
N PRO A 289 -9.99 -29.49 17.60
CA PRO A 289 -9.20 -30.74 17.56
C PRO A 289 -7.81 -30.64 18.23
N VAL A 290 -7.59 -29.58 19.04
CA VAL A 290 -6.36 -29.31 19.77
C VAL A 290 -6.03 -30.43 20.76
N LYS A 291 -7.03 -31.02 21.43
CA LYS A 291 -6.78 -32.13 22.37
C LYS A 291 -6.22 -33.37 21.65
N GLU A 292 -6.75 -33.68 20.48
CA GLU A 292 -6.32 -34.81 19.67
C GLU A 292 -4.94 -34.56 19.04
N LYS A 293 -4.70 -33.33 18.55
CA LYS A 293 -3.39 -32.93 17.99
C LYS A 293 -2.30 -32.91 19.07
N ARG A 294 -2.61 -32.50 20.30
CA ARG A 294 -1.68 -32.52 21.45
C ARG A 294 -1.33 -33.94 21.86
N LYS A 295 -2.32 -34.84 21.96
CA LYS A 295 -2.11 -36.26 22.26
C LYS A 295 -1.22 -36.94 21.20
N ARG A 296 -1.44 -36.63 19.92
CA ARG A 296 -0.64 -37.17 18.81
C ARG A 296 0.81 -36.69 18.83
N MET A 297 1.06 -35.45 19.22
CA MET A 297 2.42 -34.92 19.40
C MET A 297 3.15 -35.59 20.57
N GLU A 298 2.44 -35.84 21.66
CA GLU A 298 2.99 -36.50 22.84
C GLU A 298 3.37 -37.96 22.55
N GLU A 299 2.52 -38.71 21.84
CA GLU A 299 2.85 -40.07 21.38
C GLU A 299 4.07 -40.11 20.47
N LEU A 300 4.20 -39.16 19.54
CA LEU A 300 5.36 -39.07 18.65
C LEU A 300 6.65 -38.77 19.42
N ALA A 301 6.59 -37.90 20.43
CA ALA A 301 7.71 -37.58 21.28
C ALA A 301 8.12 -38.79 22.15
N ALA A 302 7.16 -39.50 22.73
CA ALA A 302 7.40 -40.73 23.49
C ALA A 302 8.03 -41.83 22.61
N ARG A 303 7.60 -41.95 21.35
CA ARG A 303 8.16 -42.91 20.40
C ARG A 303 9.60 -42.58 20.01
N LYS A 304 9.96 -41.29 19.94
CA LYS A 304 11.34 -40.85 19.70
C LYS A 304 12.26 -41.13 20.90
N LYS A 305 11.77 -41.00 22.13
CA LYS A 305 12.56 -41.30 23.35
C LYS A 305 12.87 -42.78 23.57
N ARG A 306 12.12 -43.69 22.92
CA ARG A 306 12.31 -45.15 23.02
C ARG A 306 13.26 -45.74 21.97
N LYS A 307 13.75 -44.91 21.03
CA LYS A 307 14.80 -45.27 20.08
C LYS A 307 16.12 -44.70 20.54
#